data_AF-A0A4U1D3N1-F1
#
_entry.id   AF-A0A4U1D3N1-F1
#
_cell.length_a   1.000
_cell.length_b   1.000
_cell.length_c   1.000
_cell.angle_alpha   90.00
_cell.angle_beta   90.00
_cell.angle_gamma   90.00
#
_symmetry.space_group_name_H-M   'P 1'
#
loop_
_entity.id
_entity.type
_entity.pdbx_description
1 polymer ?
#
loop_
_entity_poly.entity_id
_entity_poly.type
_entity_poly.pdbx_seq_one_letter_code
_entity_poly.pdbx_strand_id
1 'polypeptide(L)'
;MPDLTDKSSLHAKIEGILLILTDKSSLHAKIEGILLILTDKSTLHTKIEEILLILTDKSTLHAKIEGILLILTDKSTLHAKIEEILLILTDKSTLHAKLRGIPLFLTDKSTLHAKL
;
A
#
# COMPACT_ATOMS: atom_id res chain seq x y z
N MET A 1 4.20 -7.54 -18.30
CA MET A 1 3.56 -7.20 -17.02
C MET A 1 2.62 -8.34 -16.68
N PRO A 2 2.68 -8.94 -15.48
CA PRO A 2 1.67 -9.91 -15.08
C PRO A 2 0.34 -9.18 -14.87
N ASP A 3 -0.67 -9.55 -15.66
CA ASP A 3 -2.05 -9.12 -15.47
C ASP A 3 -2.74 -10.17 -14.59
N LEU A 4 -3.16 -9.78 -13.38
CA LEU A 4 -3.74 -10.65 -12.36
C LEU A 4 -5.24 -10.37 -12.17
N THR A 5 -5.94 -10.14 -13.27
CA THR A 5 -7.34 -9.70 -13.38
C THR A 5 -8.40 -10.69 -12.87
N ASP A 6 -8.06 -11.93 -12.52
CA ASP A 6 -9.05 -12.93 -12.10
C ASP A 6 -8.80 -13.45 -10.68
N LYS A 7 -9.90 -13.60 -9.91
CA LYS A 7 -9.94 -14.05 -8.50
C LYS A 7 -8.97 -15.20 -8.25
N SER A 8 -7.76 -14.87 -7.82
CA SER A 8 -6.70 -15.83 -7.58
C SER A 8 -6.01 -15.46 -6.28
N SER A 9 -5.88 -16.44 -5.38
CA SER A 9 -4.94 -16.36 -4.28
C SER A 9 -3.58 -16.68 -4.86
N LEU A 10 -2.80 -15.65 -5.16
CA LEU A 10 -1.45 -15.80 -5.70
C LEU A 10 -0.44 -15.73 -4.55
N HIS A 11 0.43 -16.72 -4.49
CA HIS A 11 1.67 -16.67 -3.71
C HIS A 11 2.84 -16.46 -4.67
N ALA A 12 3.44 -15.27 -4.67
CA ALA A 12 4.49 -14.94 -5.63
C ALA A 12 5.57 -14.02 -5.04
N LYS A 13 6.79 -14.13 -5.57
CA LYS A 13 7.76 -13.04 -5.55
C LYS A 13 7.59 -12.26 -6.85
N ILE A 14 7.34 -10.97 -6.76
CA ILE A 14 7.18 -10.09 -7.92
C ILE A 14 8.32 -9.10 -7.88
N GLU A 15 9.13 -9.11 -8.94
CA GLU A 15 10.19 -8.14 -9.19
C GLU A 15 9.85 -7.38 -10.46
N GLY A 16 9.82 -6.05 -10.40
CA GLY A 16 9.47 -5.27 -11.58
C GLY A 16 9.46 -3.77 -11.38
N ILE A 17 9.38 -3.05 -12.50
CA ILE A 17 9.31 -1.58 -12.49
C ILE A 17 7.91 -1.11 -12.08
N LEU A 18 6.87 -1.83 -12.51
CA LEU A 18 5.48 -1.41 -12.32
C LEU A 18 4.58 -2.62 -12.09
N LEU A 19 3.82 -2.59 -10.99
CA LEU A 19 2.73 -3.50 -10.72
C LEU A 19 1.45 -2.69 -10.47
N ILE A 20 0.38 -3.02 -11.20
CA ILE A 20 -0.94 -2.39 -11.03
C ILE A 20 -1.94 -3.49 -10.79
N LEU A 21 -2.74 -3.35 -9.72
CA LEU A 21 -3.87 -4.23 -9.42
C LEU A 21 -5.15 -3.40 -9.47
N THR A 22 -5.98 -3.69 -10.47
CA THR A 22 -7.21 -2.95 -10.81
C THR A 22 -8.50 -3.66 -10.40
N ASP A 23 -8.41 -4.94 -10.01
CA ASP A 23 -9.59 -5.76 -9.73
C ASP A 23 -9.56 -6.32 -8.31
N LYS A 24 -10.74 -6.77 -7.85
CA LYS A 24 -10.89 -7.47 -6.57
C LYS A 24 -9.96 -8.67 -6.48
N SER A 25 -8.85 -8.47 -5.81
CA SER A 25 -7.79 -9.47 -5.68
C SER A 25 -7.43 -9.68 -4.22
N SER A 26 -7.01 -10.92 -3.93
CA SER A 26 -6.39 -11.28 -2.66
C SER A 26 -5.00 -11.79 -2.97
N LEU A 27 -3.99 -10.98 -2.71
CA LEU A 27 -2.61 -11.31 -3.06
C LEU A 27 -1.77 -11.51 -1.79
N HIS A 28 -0.95 -12.56 -1.80
CA HIS A 28 0.05 -12.84 -0.79
C HIS A 28 1.42 -12.86 -1.46
N ALA A 29 2.18 -11.77 -1.36
CA ALA A 29 3.41 -11.64 -2.14
C ALA A 29 4.59 -11.05 -1.37
N LYS A 30 5.78 -11.20 -1.94
CA LYS A 30 6.87 -10.26 -1.73
C LYS A 30 7.02 -9.44 -3.00
N ILE A 31 6.95 -8.12 -2.88
CA ILE A 31 7.04 -7.20 -4.02
C ILE A 31 8.29 -6.35 -3.84
N GLU A 32 9.15 -6.38 -4.85
CA GLU A 32 10.35 -5.54 -4.97
C GLU A 32 10.23 -4.76 -6.28
N GLY A 33 10.18 -3.44 -6.22
CA GLY A 33 9.95 -2.66 -7.43
C GLY A 33 10.07 -1.16 -7.30
N ILE A 34 9.67 -0.46 -8.36
CA ILE A 34 9.67 1.01 -8.37
C ILE A 34 8.29 1.55 -8.00
N LEU A 35 7.22 0.96 -8.52
CA LEU A 35 5.86 1.47 -8.36
C LEU A 35 4.82 0.35 -8.22
N LEU A 36 4.05 0.40 -7.13
CA LEU A 36 2.82 -0.37 -6.93
C LEU A 36 1.60 0.54 -6.82
N ILE A 37 0.58 0.20 -7.59
CA ILE A 37 -0.71 0.88 -7.58
C ILE A 37 -1.83 -0.14 -7.30
N LEU A 38 -2.64 0.15 -6.28
CA LEU A 38 -3.84 -0.61 -5.92
C LEU A 38 -5.07 0.27 -6.13
N THR A 39 -5.97 -0.12 -7.03
CA THR A 39 -7.05 0.75 -7.56
C THR A 39 -8.48 0.24 -7.39
N ASP A 40 -8.69 -0.89 -6.74
CA ASP A 40 -10.04 -1.34 -6.40
C ASP A 40 -10.02 -2.24 -5.17
N LYS A 41 -11.19 -2.67 -4.66
CA LYS A 41 -11.40 -3.48 -3.44
C LYS A 41 -10.49 -4.70 -3.35
N SER A 42 -9.27 -4.48 -2.86
CA SER A 42 -8.22 -5.47 -2.79
C SER A 42 -7.82 -5.68 -1.35
N THR A 43 -7.50 -6.92 -1.02
CA THR A 43 -6.88 -7.27 0.26
C THR A 43 -5.50 -7.81 -0.03
N LEU A 44 -4.46 -7.09 0.38
CA LEU A 44 -3.08 -7.50 0.13
C LEU A 44 -2.36 -7.77 1.46
N HIS A 45 -1.66 -8.90 1.53
CA HIS A 45 -0.77 -9.27 2.61
C HIS A 45 0.64 -9.46 2.07
N THR A 46 1.56 -8.55 2.38
CA THR A 46 2.83 -8.49 1.62
C THR A 46 4.00 -7.89 2.39
N LYS A 47 5.22 -8.19 1.93
CA LYS A 47 6.38 -7.32 2.17
C LYS A 47 6.64 -6.53 0.88
N ILE A 48 6.67 -5.21 1.01
CA ILE A 48 6.92 -4.27 -0.10
C ILE A 48 8.25 -3.58 0.14
N GLU A 49 9.12 -3.63 -0.86
CA GLU A 49 10.34 -2.86 -0.97
C GLU A 49 10.26 -2.01 -2.25
N GLU A 50 9.85 -0.75 -2.14
CA GLU A 50 9.51 0.07 -3.31
C GLU A 50 9.86 1.55 -3.18
N ILE A 51 9.93 2.24 -4.32
CA ILE A 51 10.08 3.70 -4.33
C ILE A 51 8.73 4.39 -4.07
N LEU A 52 7.64 3.89 -4.65
CA LEU A 52 6.33 4.52 -4.55
C LEU A 52 5.20 3.49 -4.43
N LEU A 53 4.44 3.59 -3.34
CA LEU A 53 3.21 2.83 -3.14
C LEU A 53 1.99 3.75 -3.13
N ILE A 54 1.02 3.47 -3.99
CA ILE A 54 -0.24 4.19 -4.07
C ILE A 54 -1.41 3.25 -3.78
N LEU A 55 -2.19 3.58 -2.75
CA LEU A 55 -3.46 2.95 -2.44
C LEU A 55 -4.61 3.91 -2.71
N THR A 56 -5.49 3.47 -3.60
CA THR A 56 -6.72 4.17 -3.98
C THR A 56 -7.92 3.26 -3.76
N ASP A 57 -9.08 3.88 -3.64
CA ASP A 57 -10.37 3.22 -3.39
C ASP A 57 -10.41 2.37 -2.10
N LYS A 58 -11.52 1.63 -1.91
CA LYS A 58 -11.84 0.82 -0.71
C LYS A 58 -10.93 -0.41 -0.55
N SER A 59 -9.64 -0.15 -0.45
CA SER A 59 -8.55 -1.10 -0.38
C SER A 59 -8.11 -1.31 1.07
N THR A 60 -7.78 -2.55 1.40
CA THR A 60 -7.19 -2.89 2.71
C THR A 60 -5.84 -3.54 2.49
N LEU A 61 -4.79 -2.96 3.06
CA LEU A 61 -3.43 -3.50 2.95
C LEU A 61 -2.87 -3.82 4.33
N HIS A 62 -2.28 -5.00 4.44
CA HIS A 62 -1.50 -5.46 5.59
C HIS A 62 -0.07 -5.70 5.11
N ALA A 63 0.87 -4.84 5.51
CA ALA A 63 2.21 -4.93 4.95
C ALA A 63 3.35 -4.53 5.89
N LYS A 64 4.53 -5.06 5.61
CA LYS A 64 5.78 -4.41 5.99
C LYS A 64 6.28 -3.64 4.77
N ILE A 65 6.47 -2.34 4.93
CA ILE A 65 6.77 -1.40 3.85
C ILE A 65 8.13 -0.74 4.15
N GLU A 66 9.04 -0.86 3.20
CA GLU A 66 10.35 -0.21 3.18
C GLU A 66 10.49 0.53 1.85
N GLY A 67 10.75 1.84 1.87
CA GLY A 67 10.63 2.64 0.66
C GLY A 67 10.78 4.14 0.83
N ILE A 68 10.36 4.90 -0.20
CA ILE A 68 10.49 6.36 -0.23
C ILE A 68 9.16 7.09 -0.01
N LEU A 69 8.08 6.70 -0.70
CA LEU A 69 6.81 7.42 -0.67
C LEU A 69 5.60 6.47 -0.60
N LEU A 70 4.72 6.74 0.36
CA LEU A 70 3.43 6.07 0.52
C LEU A 70 2.27 7.07 0.44
N ILE A 71 1.31 6.80 -0.45
CA ILE A 71 0.10 7.62 -0.65
C ILE A 71 -1.16 6.78 -0.42
N LEU A 72 -2.01 7.22 0.49
CA LEU A 72 -3.34 6.65 0.74
C LEU A 72 -4.44 7.65 0.40
N THR A 73 -5.43 7.18 -0.37
CA THR A 73 -6.57 7.98 -0.83
C THR A 73 -7.90 7.19 -0.71
N ASP A 74 -9.03 7.86 -0.87
CA ASP A 74 -10.36 7.28 -1.15
C ASP A 74 -10.81 6.09 -0.26
N LYS A 75 -10.92 6.30 1.05
CA LYS A 75 -11.39 5.30 2.04
C LYS A 75 -10.53 4.03 2.10
N SER A 76 -9.24 4.14 1.80
CA SER A 76 -8.28 3.06 2.03
C SER A 76 -7.94 2.86 3.51
N THR A 77 -7.66 1.62 3.88
CA THR A 77 -7.17 1.25 5.21
C THR A 77 -5.81 0.56 5.09
N LEU A 78 -4.82 1.03 5.84
CA LEU A 78 -3.50 0.40 5.90
C LEU A 78 -3.14 0.00 7.33
N HIS A 79 -2.71 -1.24 7.49
CA HIS A 79 -2.08 -1.77 8.69
C HIS A 79 -0.63 -2.13 8.38
N ALA A 80 0.34 -1.37 8.88
CA ALA A 80 1.73 -1.60 8.46
C ALA A 80 2.81 -1.29 9.49
N LYS A 81 3.96 -1.94 9.32
CA LYS A 81 5.24 -1.40 9.81
C LYS A 81 5.89 -0.67 8.64
N ILE A 82 6.21 0.60 8.84
CA ILE A 82 6.63 1.52 7.79
C ILE A 82 7.98 2.11 8.14
N GLU A 83 8.95 1.94 7.24
CA GLU A 83 10.24 2.62 7.26
C GLU A 83 10.36 3.37 5.92
N GLU A 84 9.96 4.65 5.92
CA GLU A 84 9.74 5.46 4.72
C GLU A 84 10.27 6.89 4.89
N ILE A 85 10.44 7.60 3.77
CA ILE A 85 10.85 9.01 3.77
C ILE A 85 9.65 9.95 3.74
N LEU A 86 8.47 9.54 3.27
CA LEU A 86 7.30 10.41 3.17
C LEU A 86 5.97 9.62 3.18
N LEU A 87 5.01 10.10 3.97
CA LEU A 87 3.67 9.52 4.06
C LEU A 87 2.59 10.58 3.84
N ILE A 88 1.66 10.30 2.93
CA ILE A 88 0.54 11.17 2.56
C ILE A 88 -0.79 10.43 2.75
N LEU A 89 -1.71 11.01 3.54
CA LEU A 89 -3.07 10.52 3.73
C LEU A 89 -4.10 11.57 3.30
N THR A 90 -5.04 11.15 2.48
CA THR A 90 -6.11 11.99 1.91
C THR A 90 -7.47 11.26 1.97
N ASP A 91 -8.58 11.98 1.77
CA ASP A 91 -9.91 11.43 1.43
C ASP A 91 -10.42 10.24 2.27
N LYS A 92 -10.51 10.43 3.59
CA LYS A 92 -11.06 9.45 4.56
C LYS A 92 -10.24 8.16 4.67
N SER A 93 -8.94 8.24 4.39
CA SER A 93 -8.01 7.13 4.62
C SER A 93 -7.73 6.93 6.12
N THR A 94 -7.44 5.68 6.48
CA THR A 94 -7.08 5.29 7.85
C THR A 94 -5.76 4.54 7.85
N LEU A 95 -4.83 4.94 8.72
CA LEU A 95 -3.55 4.26 8.92
C LEU A 95 -3.36 3.81 10.35
N HIS A 96 -3.07 2.53 10.52
CA HIS A 96 -2.60 1.92 11.76
C HIS A 96 -1.16 1.45 11.56
N ALA A 97 -0.18 2.13 12.14
CA ALA A 97 1.21 1.80 11.85
C ALA A 97 2.23 1.99 12.97
N LYS A 98 3.36 1.28 12.83
CA LYS A 98 4.61 1.67 13.46
C LYS A 98 5.48 2.38 12.42
N LEU A 99 5.82 3.64 12.68
CA LEU A 99 6.56 4.52 11.78
C LEU A 99 7.98 4.73 12.29
N ARG A 100 8.95 4.93 11.39
CA ARG A 100 10.30 5.36 11.78
C ARG A 100 10.85 6.36 10.76
N GLY A 101 11.14 7.59 11.19
CA GLY A 101 11.84 8.60 10.39
C GLY A 101 11.03 9.28 9.27
N ILE A 102 9.75 9.57 9.50
CA ILE A 102 8.81 9.93 8.42
C ILE A 102 8.14 11.30 8.67
N PRO A 103 8.28 12.28 7.77
CA PRO A 103 7.38 13.43 7.64
C PRO A 103 5.97 12.96 7.21
N LEU A 104 4.95 13.50 7.86
CA LEU A 104 3.57 13.10 7.66
C LEU A 104 2.72 14.27 7.16
N PHE A 105 1.99 14.03 6.08
CA PHE A 105 0.97 14.95 5.55
C PHE A 105 -0.41 14.31 5.65
N LEU A 106 -1.28 14.95 6.40
CA LEU A 106 -2.68 14.57 6.58
C LEU A 106 -3.56 15.67 5.99
N THR A 107 -4.43 15.29 5.05
CA THR A 107 -5.44 16.18 4.48
C THR A 107 -6.81 15.52 4.55
N ASP A 108 -7.86 16.33 4.57
CA ASP A 108 -9.25 15.89 4.72
C ASP A 108 -9.49 15.01 5.97
N LYS A 109 -10.61 14.28 6.01
CA LYS A 109 -11.07 13.47 7.16
C LYS A 109 -10.25 12.19 7.39
N SER A 110 -8.93 12.28 7.31
CA SER A 110 -7.98 11.18 7.47
C SER A 110 -7.68 10.88 8.93
N THR A 111 -7.45 9.61 9.27
CA THR A 111 -7.19 9.16 10.65
C THR A 111 -5.84 8.44 10.75
N LEU A 112 -5.02 8.84 11.74
CA LEU A 112 -3.73 8.22 12.03
C LEU A 112 -3.71 7.60 13.43
N HIS A 113 -3.38 6.32 13.50
CA HIS A 113 -3.04 5.59 14.71
C HIS A 113 -1.61 5.06 14.61
N ALA A 114 -0.63 5.89 14.99
CA ALA A 114 0.78 5.58 14.82
C ALA A 114 1.54 5.42 16.14
N LYS A 115 2.48 4.46 16.17
CA LYS A 115 3.61 4.43 17.11
C LYS A 115 4.86 4.86 16.36
N LEU A 116 5.67 5.73 16.97
CA LEU A 116 6.96 6.15 16.44
C LEU A 116 8.10 5.24 16.91
#